data_AF-A0A5K4F876-F1
#
_entry.id   AF-A0A5K4F876-F1
#
_cell.length_a   1.000
_cell.length_b   1.000
_cell.length_c   1.000
_cell.angle_alpha   90.00
_cell.angle_beta   90.00
_cell.angle_gamma   90.00
#
_symmetry.space_group_name_H-M   'P 1'
#
loop_
_entity.id
_entity.type
_entity.pdbx_description
1 polymer ?
#
loop_
_entity_poly.entity_id
_entity_poly.type
_entity_poly.pdbx_seq_one_letter_code
_entity_poly.pdbx_strand_id
1 'polypeptide(L)'
;CRLPRGLRDFTIHGLPTIFPNRQPNCTGSLRFDIRRLQGIRNELDLMWPHLKNYRESPSFWKHEFEKHGLCAVEDPQVFNQYGYFKFGIQLMQKLNLLKTLMKYKISPHDSRQYD
;
A
#
# COMPACT_ATOMS: atom_id res chain seq x y z
N CYS A 1 -13.17 -8.18 -15.27
CA CYS A 1 -12.61 -7.32 -14.21
C CYS A 1 -13.58 -6.14 -14.01
N ARG A 2 -14.11 -5.91 -12.80
CA ARG A 2 -14.96 -4.74 -12.51
C ARG A 2 -14.29 -3.93 -11.40
N LEU A 3 -13.61 -2.85 -11.79
CA LEU A 3 -13.03 -1.91 -10.84
C LEU A 3 -14.15 -1.09 -10.17
N PRO A 4 -14.03 -0.72 -8.88
CA PRO A 4 -14.94 0.16 -8.20
C PRO A 4 -14.98 1.50 -8.91
N ARG A 5 -16.15 2.13 -8.87
CA ARG A 5 -16.30 3.49 -9.36
C ARG A 5 -15.35 4.39 -8.58
N GLY A 6 -14.52 5.14 -9.29
CA GLY A 6 -13.59 6.10 -8.71
C GLY A 6 -12.13 5.64 -8.65
N LEU A 7 -11.82 4.36 -8.85
CA LEU A 7 -10.44 3.91 -8.95
C LEU A 7 -9.88 4.24 -10.35
N ARG A 8 -9.18 5.37 -10.46
CA ARG A 8 -8.60 5.89 -11.71
C ARG A 8 -7.11 6.24 -11.59
N ASP A 9 -6.47 5.78 -10.53
CA ASP A 9 -5.07 6.07 -10.21
C ASP A 9 -4.34 4.77 -9.83
N PHE A 10 -3.03 4.84 -9.65
CA PHE A 10 -2.23 3.76 -9.09
C PHE A 10 -2.72 3.43 -7.68
N THR A 11 -2.58 2.16 -7.31
CA THR A 11 -2.86 1.66 -5.96
C THR A 11 -1.62 1.03 -5.38
N ILE A 12 -1.50 1.07 -4.06
CA ILE A 12 -0.46 0.40 -3.31
C ILE A 12 -0.75 -1.11 -3.32
N HIS A 13 0.25 -1.90 -3.71
CA HIS A 13 0.24 -3.34 -3.51
C HIS A 13 0.83 -3.70 -2.16
N GLY A 14 2.05 -3.22 -1.89
CA GLY A 14 2.84 -3.58 -0.72
C GLY A 14 3.90 -2.53 -0.41
N LEU A 15 4.46 -2.57 0.80
CA LEU A 15 5.65 -1.81 1.17
C LEU A 15 6.68 -2.78 1.76
N PRO A 16 7.44 -3.50 0.91
CA PRO A 16 8.43 -4.46 1.39
C PRO A 16 9.63 -3.75 2.01
N THR A 17 10.10 -4.23 3.15
CA THR A 17 11.39 -3.81 3.72
C THR A 17 12.52 -4.56 3.04
N ILE A 18 13.46 -3.83 2.42
CA ILE A 18 14.65 -4.40 1.78
C ILE A 18 15.80 -4.37 2.77
N PHE A 19 16.38 -5.53 3.06
CA PHE A 19 17.62 -5.62 3.84
C PHE A 19 18.74 -6.07 2.89
N PRO A 20 19.80 -5.27 2.69
CA PRO A 20 20.80 -5.49 1.63
C PRO A 20 21.47 -6.88 1.64
N ASN A 21 21.61 -7.49 2.83
CA ASN A 21 22.41 -8.71 3.02
C ASN A 21 21.67 -9.83 3.78
N ARG A 22 20.35 -9.76 3.92
CA ARG A 22 19.57 -10.82 4.60
C ARG A 22 18.14 -10.86 4.09
N GLN A 23 17.56 -12.06 4.00
CA GLN A 23 16.11 -12.15 4.09
C GLN A 23 15.74 -11.92 5.54
N PRO A 24 14.96 -10.87 5.85
CA PRO A 24 14.59 -10.65 7.23
C PRO A 24 13.56 -11.72 7.61
N ASN A 25 13.86 -12.48 8.66
CA ASN A 25 12.85 -13.27 9.32
C ASN A 25 12.06 -12.30 10.20
N CYS A 26 10.98 -11.72 9.66
CA CYS A 26 10.13 -10.74 10.36
C CYS A 26 9.35 -11.40 11.51
N THR A 27 10.04 -11.93 12.52
CA THR A 27 9.45 -12.58 13.68
C THR A 27 9.06 -11.52 14.71
N GLY A 28 7.94 -10.84 14.47
CA GLY A 28 7.32 -9.93 15.42
C GLY A 28 6.18 -10.61 16.18
N SER A 29 5.97 -10.22 17.45
CA SER A 29 4.80 -10.64 18.23
C SER A 29 3.55 -9.79 17.95
N LEU A 30 3.70 -8.69 17.20
CA LEU A 30 2.60 -7.83 16.82
C LEU A 30 1.61 -8.59 15.93
N ARG A 31 0.35 -8.61 16.36
CA ARG A 31 -0.74 -9.20 15.57
C ARG A 31 -1.49 -8.09 14.84
N PHE A 32 -1.92 -8.39 13.63
CA PHE A 32 -2.78 -7.47 12.89
C PHE A 32 -4.09 -7.21 13.65
N ASP A 33 -4.43 -5.94 13.84
CA ASP A 33 -5.69 -5.49 14.45
C ASP A 33 -6.32 -4.38 13.60
N ILE A 34 -7.41 -4.73 12.91
CA ILE A 34 -8.14 -3.81 12.03
C ILE A 34 -8.65 -2.55 12.76
N ARG A 35 -8.92 -2.64 14.06
CA ARG A 35 -9.43 -1.51 14.86
C ARG A 35 -8.40 -0.39 14.95
N ARG A 36 -7.10 -0.72 14.87
CA ARG A 36 -6.00 0.26 14.87
C ARG A 36 -5.98 1.11 13.60
N LEU A 37 -6.69 0.71 12.54
CA LEU A 37 -6.69 1.40 11.24
C LEU A 37 -7.92 2.27 11.02
N GLN A 38 -8.82 2.39 12.01
CA GLN A 38 -10.07 3.14 11.86
C GLN A 38 -9.84 4.58 11.37
N GLY A 39 -8.82 5.26 11.88
CA GLY A 39 -8.50 6.65 11.52
C GLY A 39 -7.96 6.85 10.10
N ILE A 40 -7.60 5.78 9.38
CA ILE A 40 -7.06 5.83 8.00
C ILE A 40 -7.78 4.85 7.06
N ARG A 41 -8.96 4.38 7.48
CA ARG A 41 -9.66 3.30 6.80
C ARG A 41 -10.08 3.71 5.39
N ASN A 42 -10.60 4.93 5.24
CA ASN A 42 -11.06 5.46 3.96
C ASN A 42 -9.90 5.60 2.97
N GLU A 43 -8.74 6.10 3.43
CA GLU A 43 -7.54 6.18 2.62
C GLU A 43 -7.04 4.79 2.20
N LEU A 44 -7.09 3.80 3.10
CA LEU A 44 -6.72 2.42 2.75
C LEU A 44 -7.66 1.79 1.72
N ASP A 45 -8.97 1.95 1.87
CA ASP A 45 -9.94 1.40 0.92
C ASP A 45 -9.78 2.03 -0.48
N LEU A 46 -9.31 3.28 -0.58
CA LEU A 46 -9.05 3.96 -1.84
C LEU A 46 -7.67 3.64 -2.43
N MET A 47 -6.63 3.69 -1.59
CA MET A 47 -5.24 3.70 -2.04
C MET A 47 -4.56 2.34 -1.93
N TRP A 48 -5.03 1.45 -1.06
CA TRP A 48 -4.46 0.12 -0.86
C TRP A 48 -5.51 -1.01 -0.95
N PRO A 49 -6.45 -1.00 -1.91
CA PRO A 49 -7.53 -1.99 -1.96
C PRO A 49 -7.07 -3.38 -2.38
N HIS A 50 -7.84 -4.40 -2.01
CA HIS A 50 -7.74 -5.71 -2.64
C HIS A 50 -8.49 -5.73 -3.98
N LEU A 51 -7.76 -5.62 -5.09
CA LEU A 51 -8.35 -5.48 -6.43
C LEU A 51 -9.12 -6.72 -6.92
N LYS A 52 -8.83 -7.91 -6.38
CA LYS A 52 -9.59 -9.14 -6.71
C LYS A 52 -10.93 -9.20 -5.95
N ASN A 53 -10.94 -8.77 -4.70
CA ASN A 53 -12.14 -8.69 -3.88
C ASN A 53 -12.06 -7.53 -2.88
N TYR A 54 -12.70 -6.41 -3.21
CA TYR A 54 -12.67 -5.19 -2.40
C TYR A 54 -13.24 -5.35 -1.00
N ARG A 55 -14.20 -6.27 -0.81
CA ARG A 55 -14.77 -6.57 0.51
C ARG A 55 -13.75 -7.25 1.43
N GLU A 56 -12.71 -7.82 0.86
CA GLU A 56 -11.61 -8.51 1.54
C GLU A 56 -10.34 -7.65 1.65
N SER A 57 -10.42 -6.33 1.44
CA SER A 57 -9.25 -5.45 1.66
C SER A 57 -8.60 -5.65 3.05
N PRO A 58 -9.34 -5.87 4.15
CA PRO A 58 -8.74 -6.17 5.45
C PRO A 58 -7.87 -7.44 5.50
N SER A 59 -8.23 -8.51 4.77
CA SER A 59 -7.41 -9.72 4.74
C SER A 59 -6.13 -9.49 3.92
N PHE A 60 -6.22 -8.68 2.87
CA PHE A 60 -5.05 -8.26 2.11
C PHE A 60 -4.10 -7.38 2.95
N TRP A 61 -4.63 -6.40 3.70
CA TRP A 61 -3.81 -5.61 4.62
C TRP A 61 -3.16 -6.47 5.70
N LYS A 62 -3.89 -7.44 6.24
CA LYS A 62 -3.32 -8.41 7.17
C LYS A 62 -2.14 -9.15 6.54
N HIS A 63 -2.29 -9.67 5.32
CA HIS A 63 -1.21 -10.35 4.61
C HIS A 63 0.02 -9.45 4.44
N GLU A 64 -0.17 -8.24 3.95
CA GLU A 64 0.92 -7.28 3.74
C GLU A 64 1.63 -6.91 5.06
N PHE A 65 0.87 -6.69 6.14
CA PHE A 65 1.46 -6.37 7.43
C PHE A 65 2.21 -7.55 8.04
N GLU A 66 1.63 -8.75 8.05
CA GLU A 66 2.26 -9.94 8.63
C GLU A 66 3.51 -10.37 7.86
N LYS A 67 3.52 -10.19 6.53
CA LYS A 67 4.65 -10.56 5.68
C LYS A 67 5.74 -9.50 5.61
N HIS A 68 5.37 -8.21 5.61
CA HIS A 68 6.31 -7.11 5.36
C HIS A 68 6.32 -6.07 6.49
N GLY A 69 5.14 -5.70 6.98
CA GLY A 69 5.00 -4.71 8.05
C GLY A 69 5.71 -5.06 9.35
N LEU A 70 5.79 -6.34 9.73
CA LEU A 70 6.52 -6.79 10.92
C LEU A 70 8.02 -6.43 10.88
N CYS A 71 8.61 -6.35 9.69
CA CYS A 71 9.97 -5.85 9.53
C CYS A 71 10.04 -4.32 9.50
N ALA A 72 9.04 -3.68 8.90
CA ALA A 72 9.01 -2.23 8.81
C ALA A 72 8.92 -1.57 10.20
N VAL A 73 8.23 -2.20 11.16
CA VAL A 73 8.10 -1.66 12.52
C VAL A 73 9.39 -1.75 13.36
N GLU A 74 10.44 -2.41 12.88
CA GLU A 74 11.78 -2.31 13.49
C GLU A 74 12.36 -0.89 13.33
N ASP A 75 11.92 -0.14 12.31
CA ASP A 75 12.30 1.26 12.12
C ASP A 75 11.51 2.15 13.12
N PRO A 76 12.19 2.97 13.94
CA PRO A 76 11.56 3.89 14.89
C PRO A 76 10.56 4.88 14.26
N GLN A 77 10.68 5.18 12.97
CA GLN A 77 9.75 6.07 12.26
C GLN A 77 8.42 5.41 11.91
N VAL A 78 8.39 4.08 11.84
CA VAL A 78 7.19 3.29 11.53
C VAL A 78 6.59 2.70 12.80
N PHE A 79 7.41 2.02 13.60
CA PHE A 79 7.24 1.46 14.96
C PHE A 79 5.96 0.67 15.31
N ASN A 80 4.88 0.73 14.53
CA ASN A 80 3.65 -0.03 14.73
C ASN A 80 2.85 -0.19 13.42
N GLN A 81 1.77 -0.99 13.48
CA GLN A 81 0.89 -1.26 12.35
C GLN A 81 0.29 0.01 11.73
N TYR A 82 -0.20 0.94 12.53
CA TYR A 82 -0.78 2.19 12.02
C TYR A 82 0.27 3.00 11.27
N GLY A 83 1.48 3.11 11.83
CA GLY A 83 2.60 3.79 11.19
C GLY A 83 2.98 3.17 9.84
N TYR A 84 2.99 1.83 9.73
CA TYR A 84 3.28 1.13 8.48
C TYR A 84 2.34 1.54 7.35
N PHE A 85 1.03 1.46 7.61
CA PHE A 85 0.03 1.84 6.63
C PHE A 85 0.01 3.34 6.36
N LYS A 86 0.15 4.17 7.40
CA LYS A 86 0.17 5.63 7.24
C LYS A 86 1.35 6.08 6.39
N PHE A 87 2.52 5.50 6.61
CA PHE A 87 3.72 5.80 5.84
C PHE A 87 3.54 5.42 4.36
N GLY A 88 3.01 4.23 4.06
CA GLY A 88 2.73 3.82 2.68
C GLY A 88 1.74 4.76 1.98
N ILE A 89 0.67 5.18 2.67
CA ILE A 89 -0.28 6.18 2.15
C ILE A 89 0.41 7.51 1.86
N GLN A 90 1.19 8.03 2.80
CA GLN A 90 1.88 9.31 2.65
C GLN A 90 2.90 9.27 1.50
N LEU A 91 3.62 8.16 1.34
CA LEU A 91 4.56 7.97 0.25
C LEU A 91 3.84 8.01 -1.11
N MET A 92 2.74 7.27 -1.25
CA MET A 92 1.94 7.25 -2.47
C MET A 92 1.38 8.64 -2.82
N GLN A 93 0.86 9.38 -1.83
CA GLN A 93 0.38 10.76 -2.01
C GLN A 93 1.50 11.70 -2.46
N LYS A 94 2.70 11.57 -1.86
CA LYS A 94 3.87 12.40 -2.18
C LYS A 94 4.40 12.12 -3.59
N LEU A 95 4.46 10.84 -3.99
CA LEU A 95 4.92 10.45 -5.32
C LEU A 95 3.98 10.95 -6.42
N ASN A 96 2.67 10.92 -6.17
CA ASN A 96 1.64 11.40 -7.09
C ASN A 96 1.88 10.91 -8.53
N LEU A 97 2.09 9.60 -8.66
CA LEU A 97 2.69 8.97 -9.84
C LEU A 97 1.95 9.31 -11.13
N LEU A 98 0.62 9.19 -11.15
CA LEU A 98 -0.17 9.50 -12.34
C LEU A 98 -0.02 10.96 -12.76
N LYS A 99 -0.08 11.91 -11.82
CA LYS A 99 0.13 13.34 -12.12
C LYS A 99 1.52 13.58 -12.67
N THR A 100 2.54 12.91 -12.11
CA THR A 100 3.91 13.01 -12.60
C THR A 100 4.04 12.48 -14.02
N LEU A 101 3.48 11.30 -14.33
CA LEU A 101 3.45 10.73 -15.67
C LEU A 101 2.72 11.64 -16.67
N MET A 102 1.58 12.21 -16.27
CA MET A 102 0.81 13.13 -17.11
C MET A 102 1.61 14.39 -17.49
N LYS A 103 2.49 14.90 -16.61
CA LYS A 103 3.40 16.01 -16.96
C LYS A 103 4.36 15.65 -18.08
N TYR A 104 4.75 14.38 -18.18
CA TYR A 104 5.56 13.84 -19.26
C TYR A 104 4.72 13.32 -20.43
N LYS A 105 3.45 13.71 -20.52
CA LYS A 105 2.50 13.32 -21.58
C LYS A 105 2.20 11.81 -21.61
N ILE A 106 2.40 11.12 -20.49
CA ILE A 106 2.03 9.72 -20.29
C ILE A 106 0.70 9.68 -19.51
N SER A 107 -0.38 9.29 -20.18
CA SER A 107 -1.72 9.18 -19.60
C SER A 107 -2.37 7.83 -19.91
N PRO A 108 -3.29 7.33 -19.08
CA PRO A 108 -4.08 6.14 -19.41
C PRO A 108 -4.72 6.26 -20.80
N HIS A 109 -4.56 5.24 -21.63
CA HIS A 109 -5.10 5.19 -22.98
C HIS A 109 -5.29 3.73 -23.40
N ASP A 110 -6.36 3.45 -24.13
CA ASP A 110 -6.74 2.07 -24.49
C ASP A 110 -5.89 1.44 -25.61
N SER A 111 -5.00 2.21 -26.23
CA SER A 111 -4.30 1.81 -27.47
C SER A 111 -2.95 2.49 -27.70
N ARG A 112 -2.61 3.54 -26.93
CA ARG A 112 -1.32 4.21 -27.03
C ARG A 112 -0.31 3.48 -26.15
N GLN A 113 0.82 3.13 -26.75
CA GLN A 113 2.00 2.64 -26.04
C GLN A 113 2.96 3.81 -25.80
N TYR A 114 3.78 3.68 -24.77
CA TYR A 114 4.81 4.65 -24.39
C TYR A 114 6.14 3.91 -24.37
N ASP A 115 7.19 4.53 -24.91
CA ASP A 115 8.56 4.00 -24.93
C ASP A 115 9.23 4.10 -23.55
#